data_AF-A0AA90P2P1-F1
#
_entry.id   AF-A0AA90P2P1-F1
#
_cell.length_a   1.000
_cell.length_b   1.000
_cell.length_c   1.000
_cell.angle_alpha   90.00
_cell.angle_beta   90.00
_cell.angle_gamma   90.00
#
_symmetry.space_group_name_H-M   'P 1'
#
loop_
_entity.id
_entity.type
_entity.pdbx_description
1 polymer ?
#
loop_
_entity_poly.entity_id
_entity_poly.type
_entity_poly.pdbx_seq_one_letter_code
_entity_poly.pdbx_strand_id
1 'polypeptide(L)'
;MRKLILALAVLMAASGCGKKIPEPENSGVATQAESTLKAATTVSSIRNSDEDFRVKTFVKGNSVYVECYLKNYGFSESNPDQLATVSVFIDNQKKVDMKTAAFILKDVPNGMHKIKLEVLNGSGEKTGLQKEIEVHITSSI
;
A
#
# COMPACT_ATOMS: atom_id res chain seq x y z
N MET A 1 -7.65 36.37 51.43
CA MET A 1 -7.58 36.19 49.96
C MET A 1 -6.58 35.11 49.51
N ARG A 2 -5.40 34.95 50.15
CA ARG A 2 -4.40 33.92 49.79
C ARG A 2 -4.91 32.46 49.90
N LYS A 3 -5.78 32.16 50.89
CA LYS A 3 -6.40 30.83 51.06
C LYS A 3 -7.49 30.50 50.03
N LEU A 4 -8.16 31.52 49.48
CA LEU A 4 -9.15 31.37 48.40
C LEU A 4 -8.49 31.03 47.06
N ILE A 5 -7.32 31.63 46.79
CA ILE A 5 -6.54 31.35 45.57
C ILE A 5 -5.99 29.92 45.58
N LEU A 6 -5.53 29.43 46.74
CA LEU A 6 -5.09 28.04 46.91
C LEU A 6 -6.23 27.02 46.73
N ALA A 7 -7.44 27.34 47.20
CA ALA A 7 -8.60 26.47 47.01
C ALA A 7 -9.01 26.36 45.53
N LEU A 8 -8.90 27.45 44.76
CA LEU A 8 -9.25 27.48 43.35
C LEU A 8 -8.28 26.69 42.46
N ALA A 9 -6.98 26.70 42.82
CA ALA A 9 -5.95 25.95 42.09
C ALA A 9 -6.08 24.43 42.24
N VAL A 10 -6.58 23.95 43.39
CA VAL A 10 -6.79 22.51 43.64
C VAL A 10 -8.01 21.97 42.88
N LEU A 11 -9.05 22.78 42.67
CA LEU A 11 -10.24 22.36 41.90
C LEU A 11 -9.97 22.15 40.40
N MET A 12 -9.01 22.87 39.81
CA MET A 12 -8.68 22.72 38.38
C MET A 12 -7.91 21.44 38.04
N ALA A 13 -7.32 20.76 39.03
CA ALA A 13 -6.58 19.52 38.79
C ALA A 13 -7.47 18.26 38.67
N ALA A 14 -8.77 18.37 38.98
CA ALA A 14 -9.68 17.22 39.06
C ALA A 14 -10.54 16.97 37.81
N SER A 15 -10.47 17.82 36.77
CA SER A 15 -11.28 17.66 35.54
C SER A 15 -10.55 16.97 34.39
N GLY A 16 -9.68 16.00 34.69
CA GLY A 16 -9.08 15.10 33.72
C GLY A 16 -9.96 13.88 33.44
N CYS A 17 -11.11 14.05 32.80
CA CYS A 17 -11.92 12.92 32.35
C CYS A 17 -11.31 12.32 31.08
N GLY A 18 -10.78 11.09 31.21
CA GLY A 18 -10.29 10.29 30.10
C GLY A 18 -11.38 10.05 29.06
N LYS A 19 -11.16 10.56 27.84
CA LYS A 19 -11.99 10.19 26.68
C LYS A 19 -11.84 8.68 26.49
N LYS A 20 -12.94 7.94 26.65
CA LYS A 20 -13.04 6.55 26.18
C LYS A 20 -12.71 6.55 24.70
N ILE A 21 -11.57 5.97 24.34
CA ILE A 21 -11.23 5.65 22.96
C ILE A 21 -12.23 4.57 22.54
N PRO A 22 -13.08 4.81 21.51
CA PRO A 22 -14.00 3.79 21.05
C PRO A 22 -13.20 2.60 20.51
N GLU A 23 -13.59 1.39 20.92
CA GLU A 23 -13.01 0.16 20.41
C GLU A 23 -13.32 0.00 18.90
N PRO A 24 -12.39 -0.53 18.09
CA PRO A 24 -12.62 -0.72 16.67
C PRO A 24 -13.73 -1.75 16.41
N GLU A 25 -14.76 -1.34 15.68
CA GLU A 25 -15.90 -2.17 15.28
C GLU A 25 -15.54 -3.20 14.18
N ASN A 26 -14.56 -4.08 14.39
CA ASN A 26 -14.25 -5.13 13.40
C ASN A 26 -14.26 -6.58 13.89
N SER A 27 -14.81 -6.87 15.07
CA SER A 27 -15.11 -8.25 15.44
C SER A 27 -16.52 -8.66 15.02
N GLY A 28 -16.60 -9.12 13.76
CA GLY A 28 -17.49 -10.18 13.30
C GLY A 28 -18.99 -9.92 13.29
N VAL A 29 -19.58 -9.86 12.09
CA VAL A 29 -20.65 -10.76 11.62
C VAL A 29 -20.96 -10.43 10.16
N ALA A 30 -21.00 -11.46 9.34
CA ALA A 30 -21.44 -11.40 7.95
C ALA A 30 -22.88 -10.89 7.85
N THR A 31 -23.17 -10.00 6.89
CA THR A 31 -24.23 -10.13 5.88
C THR A 31 -24.20 -8.93 4.94
N GLN A 32 -24.46 -9.22 3.67
CA GLN A 32 -24.60 -8.35 2.51
C GLN A 32 -25.28 -7.00 2.81
N ALA A 33 -24.68 -5.92 2.31
CA ALA A 33 -25.41 -4.74 1.88
C ALA A 33 -24.66 -4.13 0.70
N GLU A 34 -25.34 -4.10 -0.45
CA GLU A 34 -24.93 -3.40 -1.65
C GLU A 34 -24.62 -1.94 -1.31
N SER A 35 -23.39 -1.52 -1.59
CA SER A 35 -23.02 -0.12 -1.65
C SER A 35 -22.54 0.16 -3.07
N THR A 36 -23.30 1.00 -3.75
CA THR A 36 -23.02 1.59 -5.06
C THR A 36 -21.69 2.33 -5.03
N LEU A 37 -20.59 1.59 -5.17
CA LEU A 37 -19.24 2.12 -5.30
C LEU A 37 -18.81 2.00 -6.77
N LYS A 38 -18.66 3.17 -7.37
CA LYS A 38 -17.99 3.43 -8.64
C LYS A 38 -16.72 2.57 -8.72
N ALA A 39 -16.62 1.80 -9.81
CA ALA A 39 -15.65 0.74 -10.04
C ALA A 39 -14.20 1.07 -9.58
N ALA A 40 -13.77 0.44 -8.50
CA ALA A 40 -12.37 0.11 -8.31
C ALA A 40 -12.21 -1.35 -8.75
N THR A 41 -11.76 -1.57 -9.99
CA THR A 41 -11.47 -2.90 -10.52
C THR A 41 -10.29 -3.49 -9.73
N THR A 42 -10.57 -4.27 -8.70
CA THR A 42 -9.56 -5.06 -7.98
C THR A 42 -9.20 -6.27 -8.83
N VAL A 43 -8.11 -6.18 -9.61
CA VAL A 43 -7.52 -7.34 -10.29
C VAL A 43 -6.60 -8.05 -9.30
N SER A 44 -7.14 -9.02 -8.55
CA SER A 44 -6.33 -9.92 -7.71
C SER A 44 -5.87 -11.10 -8.55
N SER A 45 -4.56 -11.22 -8.78
CA SER A 45 -3.96 -12.49 -9.23
C SER A 45 -4.19 -13.58 -8.17
N ILE A 46 -4.39 -14.82 -8.62
CA ILE A 46 -4.78 -15.99 -7.82
C ILE A 46 -3.78 -16.22 -6.67
N ARG A 47 -4.30 -16.46 -5.44
CA ARG A 47 -3.49 -16.63 -4.23
C ARG A 47 -2.93 -18.06 -4.13
N ASN A 48 -1.72 -18.27 -4.65
CA ASN A 48 -0.87 -19.36 -4.17
C ASN A 48 0.01 -18.82 -3.03
N SER A 49 -0.09 -19.40 -1.84
CA SER A 49 0.69 -19.00 -0.66
C SER A 49 2.19 -19.25 -0.80
N ASP A 50 2.58 -20.10 -1.74
CA ASP A 50 3.97 -20.50 -2.00
C ASP A 50 4.67 -19.69 -3.10
N GLU A 51 4.05 -18.65 -3.65
CA GLU A 51 4.70 -17.82 -4.68
C GLU A 51 5.83 -16.96 -4.08
N ASP A 52 7.03 -17.05 -4.68
CA ASP A 52 8.22 -16.29 -4.29
C ASP A 52 8.11 -14.78 -4.58
N PHE A 53 7.20 -14.38 -5.48
CA PHE A 53 6.90 -12.99 -5.79
C PHE A 53 5.39 -12.76 -5.96
N ARG A 54 4.81 -11.98 -5.04
CA ARG A 54 3.39 -11.62 -5.03
C ARG A 54 3.24 -10.11 -5.15
N VAL A 55 2.20 -9.69 -5.86
CA VAL A 55 1.90 -8.27 -6.10
C VAL A 55 0.44 -8.03 -5.80
N LYS A 56 0.14 -6.97 -5.03
CA LYS A 56 -1.20 -6.40 -4.92
C LYS A 56 -1.21 -5.03 -5.57
N THR A 57 -2.30 -4.72 -6.26
CA THR A 57 -2.50 -3.39 -6.84
C THR A 57 -3.92 -2.88 -6.65
N PHE A 58 -4.06 -1.56 -6.71
CA PHE A 58 -5.34 -0.91 -6.92
C PHE A 58 -5.15 0.41 -7.67
N VAL A 59 -6.19 0.83 -8.38
CA VAL A 59 -6.22 2.08 -9.15
C VAL A 59 -6.98 3.14 -8.36
N LYS A 60 -6.45 4.37 -8.32
CA LYS A 60 -7.13 5.55 -7.78
C LYS A 60 -6.80 6.77 -8.64
N GLY A 61 -7.82 7.33 -9.29
CA GLY A 61 -7.63 8.38 -10.29
C GLY A 61 -6.78 7.88 -11.46
N ASN A 62 -5.75 8.64 -11.83
CA ASN A 62 -4.75 8.28 -12.83
C ASN A 62 -3.52 7.56 -12.23
N SER A 63 -3.63 7.02 -11.01
CA SER A 63 -2.50 6.42 -10.29
C SER A 63 -2.74 4.95 -9.97
N VAL A 64 -1.67 4.17 -10.02
CA VAL A 64 -1.65 2.75 -9.64
C VAL A 64 -0.79 2.57 -8.40
N TYR A 65 -1.40 2.05 -7.35
CA TYR A 65 -0.74 1.73 -6.10
C TYR A 65 -0.30 0.28 -6.17
N VAL A 66 0.98 0.04 -5.86
CA VAL A 66 1.60 -1.28 -5.97
C VAL A 66 2.22 -1.66 -4.64
N GLU A 67 1.92 -2.87 -4.18
CA GLU A 67 2.56 -3.52 -3.03
C GLU A 67 3.18 -4.84 -3.50
N CYS A 68 4.48 -4.97 -3.31
CA CYS A 68 5.28 -6.14 -3.64
C CYS A 68 5.63 -6.93 -2.38
N TYR A 69 5.52 -8.25 -2.46
CA TYR A 69 5.99 -9.19 -1.46
C TYR A 69 6.97 -10.16 -2.12
N LEU A 70 8.19 -10.23 -1.59
CA LEU A 70 9.28 -11.09 -2.07
C LEU A 70 9.68 -12.02 -0.94
N LYS A 71 9.82 -13.32 -1.24
CA LYS A 71 10.17 -14.33 -0.22
C LYS A 71 11.66 -14.35 0.11
N ASN A 72 12.51 -14.30 -0.92
CA ASN A 72 13.97 -14.50 -0.81
C ASN A 72 14.78 -13.21 -1.01
N TYR A 73 14.09 -12.09 -1.23
CA TYR A 73 14.68 -10.78 -1.46
C TYR A 73 13.98 -9.72 -0.61
N GLY A 74 14.63 -8.58 -0.42
CA GLY A 74 14.10 -7.46 0.35
C GLY A 74 14.63 -6.11 -0.13
N PHE A 75 14.10 -5.05 0.45
CA PHE A 75 14.41 -3.68 0.05
C PHE A 75 15.33 -2.96 1.05
N SER A 76 15.82 -3.68 2.06
CA SER A 76 16.68 -3.11 3.10
C SER A 76 18.15 -3.17 2.69
N GLU A 77 18.83 -2.03 2.74
CA GLU A 77 20.27 -1.95 2.52
C GLU A 77 21.08 -2.66 3.61
N SER A 78 20.46 -3.03 4.73
CA SER A 78 21.12 -3.80 5.80
C SER A 78 21.49 -5.23 5.39
N ASN A 79 20.85 -5.78 4.34
CA ASN A 79 21.08 -7.14 3.84
C ASN A 79 21.41 -7.09 2.34
N PRO A 80 22.63 -6.66 1.96
CA PRO A 80 22.99 -6.40 0.56
C PRO A 80 22.84 -7.63 -0.35
N ASP A 81 23.09 -8.83 0.17
CA ASP A 81 22.98 -10.09 -0.58
C ASP A 81 21.54 -10.42 -1.01
N GLN A 82 20.54 -9.86 -0.29
CA GLN A 82 19.12 -10.04 -0.58
C GLN A 82 18.48 -8.76 -1.13
N LEU A 83 19.27 -7.71 -1.38
CA LEU A 83 18.76 -6.44 -1.85
C LEU A 83 18.08 -6.61 -3.22
N ALA A 84 16.89 -6.04 -3.34
CA ALA A 84 16.10 -6.07 -4.56
C ALA A 84 15.77 -4.68 -5.07
N THR A 85 15.73 -4.58 -6.40
CA THR A 85 15.15 -3.47 -7.14
C THR A 85 14.04 -4.01 -8.03
N VAL A 86 12.89 -3.34 -8.08
CA VAL A 86 11.79 -3.69 -8.98
C VAL A 86 11.81 -2.75 -10.17
N SER A 87 12.18 -3.26 -11.35
CA SER A 87 12.02 -2.54 -12.61
C SER A 87 10.57 -2.59 -13.06
N VAL A 88 9.98 -1.40 -13.25
CA VAL A 88 8.59 -1.23 -13.66
C VAL A 88 8.51 -0.86 -15.14
N PHE A 89 7.66 -1.56 -15.87
CA PHE A 89 7.34 -1.28 -17.26
C PHE A 89 5.84 -1.02 -17.40
N ILE A 90 5.47 -0.03 -18.21
CA ILE A 90 4.09 0.21 -18.66
C ILE A 90 4.10 0.07 -20.17
N ASP A 91 3.28 -0.83 -20.71
CA ASP A 91 3.16 -1.14 -22.14
C ASP A 91 4.53 -1.38 -22.77
N ASN A 92 5.28 -2.29 -22.15
CA ASN A 92 6.62 -2.74 -22.54
C ASN A 92 7.72 -1.66 -22.47
N GLN A 93 7.42 -0.44 -22.06
CA GLN A 93 8.40 0.62 -21.86
C GLN A 93 8.82 0.70 -20.39
N LYS A 94 10.13 0.62 -20.11
CA LYS A 94 10.67 0.81 -18.77
C LYS A 94 10.37 2.24 -18.32
N LYS A 95 9.79 2.40 -17.13
CA LYS A 95 9.43 3.71 -16.56
C LYS A 95 10.32 4.09 -15.39
N VAL A 96 10.55 3.16 -14.46
CA VAL A 96 11.23 3.46 -13.20
C VAL A 96 11.76 2.19 -12.53
N ASP A 97 12.80 2.35 -11.73
CA ASP A 97 13.32 1.33 -10.81
C ASP A 97 12.95 1.72 -9.38
N MET A 98 12.28 0.80 -8.67
CA MET A 98 11.78 0.99 -7.32
C MET A 98 12.58 0.18 -6.31
N LYS A 99 13.05 0.85 -5.25
CA LYS A 99 13.82 0.23 -4.16
C LYS A 99 12.99 0.10 -2.88
N THR A 100 11.66 0.09 -2.98
CA THR A 100 10.74 -0.06 -1.86
C THR A 100 9.66 -1.09 -2.19
N ALA A 101 9.12 -1.74 -1.16
CA ALA A 101 8.06 -2.73 -1.31
C ALA A 101 6.72 -2.13 -1.79
N ALA A 102 6.44 -0.89 -1.40
CA ALA A 102 5.23 -0.19 -1.80
C ALA A 102 5.58 1.13 -2.51
N PHE A 103 4.89 1.41 -3.61
CA PHE A 103 5.08 2.61 -4.42
C PHE A 103 3.83 2.95 -5.24
N ILE A 104 3.84 4.15 -5.83
CA ILE A 104 2.73 4.67 -6.65
C ILE A 104 3.28 5.01 -8.03
N LEU A 105 2.63 4.48 -9.06
CA LEU A 105 2.82 4.90 -10.44
C LEU A 105 1.80 6.00 -10.72
N LYS A 106 2.27 7.25 -10.80
CA LYS A 106 1.43 8.42 -11.03
C LYS A 106 1.26 8.68 -12.52
N ASP A 107 0.23 9.44 -12.86
CA ASP A 107 0.01 9.98 -14.20
C ASP A 107 0.01 8.91 -15.30
N VAL A 108 -0.55 7.74 -14.98
CA VAL A 108 -0.80 6.68 -15.95
C VAL A 108 -1.93 7.17 -16.86
N PRO A 109 -1.76 7.15 -18.20
CA PRO A 109 -2.79 7.59 -19.13
C PRO A 109 -4.12 6.85 -18.93
N ASN A 110 -5.21 7.47 -19.38
CA ASN A 110 -6.51 6.80 -19.41
C ASN A 110 -6.50 5.65 -20.44
N GLY A 111 -7.06 4.51 -20.06
CA GLY A 111 -7.15 3.33 -20.91
C GLY A 111 -6.63 2.04 -20.24
N MET A 112 -6.54 0.99 -21.03
CA MET A 112 -5.98 -0.30 -20.63
C MET A 112 -4.46 -0.25 -20.71
N HIS A 113 -3.79 -0.64 -19.64
CA HIS A 113 -2.34 -0.68 -19.56
C HIS A 113 -1.86 -2.01 -19.01
N LYS A 114 -0.79 -2.53 -19.61
CA LYS A 114 -0.08 -3.71 -19.09
C LYS A 114 1.12 -3.26 -18.28
N ILE A 115 1.12 -3.58 -16.99
CA ILE A 115 2.22 -3.29 -16.08
C ILE A 115 3.02 -4.56 -15.86
N LYS A 116 4.31 -4.52 -16.17
CA LYS A 116 5.26 -5.59 -15.85
C LYS A 116 6.19 -5.12 -14.74
N LEU A 117 6.39 -6.00 -13.75
CA LEU A 117 7.32 -5.84 -12.64
C LEU A 117 8.37 -6.94 -12.76
N GLU A 118 9.64 -6.56 -12.86
CA GLU A 118 10.79 -7.48 -12.96
C GLU A 118 11.74 -7.21 -11.79
N VAL A 119 12.11 -8.26 -11.05
CA VAL A 119 12.98 -8.14 -9.86
C VAL A 119 14.43 -8.33 -10.27
N LEU A 120 15.26 -7.36 -9.90
CA LEU A 120 16.71 -7.38 -9.99
C LEU A 120 17.32 -7.60 -8.61
N ASN A 121 18.43 -8.33 -8.54
CA ASN A 121 19.21 -8.51 -7.31
C ASN A 121 20.10 -7.28 -7.02
N GLY A 122 20.90 -7.35 -5.95
CA GLY A 122 21.81 -6.27 -5.53
C GLY A 122 22.91 -5.93 -6.55
N SER A 123 23.27 -6.85 -7.46
CA SER A 123 24.20 -6.60 -8.57
C SER A 123 23.52 -6.01 -9.81
N GLY A 124 22.18 -5.87 -9.80
CA GLY A 124 21.39 -5.36 -10.92
C GLY A 124 21.03 -6.44 -11.97
N GLU A 125 21.29 -7.70 -11.68
CA GLU A 125 20.99 -8.83 -12.55
C GLU A 125 19.56 -9.32 -12.36
N LYS A 126 18.97 -9.88 -13.43
CA LYS A 126 17.61 -10.41 -13.39
C LYS A 126 17.55 -11.68 -12.56
N THR A 127 16.63 -11.71 -11.61
CA THR A 127 16.38 -12.89 -10.75
C THR A 127 15.50 -13.95 -11.42
N GLY A 128 14.81 -13.58 -12.51
CA GLY A 128 13.76 -14.40 -13.13
C GLY A 128 12.37 -14.21 -12.51
N LEU A 129 12.27 -13.54 -11.35
CA LEU A 129 10.98 -13.20 -10.75
C LEU A 129 10.33 -12.03 -11.50
N GLN A 130 9.15 -12.28 -12.06
CA GLN A 130 8.36 -11.27 -12.75
C GLN A 130 6.86 -11.47 -12.54
N LYS A 131 6.09 -10.38 -12.62
CA LYS A 131 4.63 -10.39 -12.67
C LYS A 131 4.16 -9.40 -13.73
N GLU A 132 3.16 -9.80 -14.49
CA GLU A 132 2.38 -8.92 -15.36
C GLU A 132 0.97 -8.79 -14.81
N ILE A 133 0.46 -7.56 -14.81
CA ILE A 133 -0.90 -7.22 -14.41
C ILE A 133 -1.50 -6.26 -15.44
N GLU A 134 -2.80 -6.37 -15.64
CA GLU A 134 -3.55 -5.42 -16.45
C GLU A 134 -4.34 -4.50 -15.54
N VAL A 135 -4.31 -3.19 -15.86
CA VAL A 135 -5.08 -2.17 -15.14
C VAL A 135 -5.87 -1.35 -16.14
N HIS A 136 -7.07 -0.94 -15.75
CA HIS A 136 -7.87 0.01 -16.51
C HIS A 136 -7.94 1.34 -15.75
N ILE A 137 -7.37 2.38 -16.33
CA ILE A 137 -7.42 3.73 -15.79
C ILE A 137 -8.64 4.45 -16.37
N THR A 138 -9.58 4.80 -15.50
CA THR A 138 -10.81 5.54 -15.84
C THR A 138 -10.87 6.83 -15.03
N SER A 139 -9.94 7.76 -15.27
CA SER A 139 -10.00 9.08 -14.64
C SER A 139 -10.91 10.00 -15.46
N SER A 140 -12.05 10.38 -14.90
CA SER A 140 -12.83 11.53 -15.37
C SER A 140 -12.06 12.78 -14.93
N ILE A 141 -11.51 13.53 -15.88
CA ILE A 141 -10.97 14.87 -15.62
C ILE A 141 -12.16 15.80 -15.35
#